data_AF-A0A5S3PFR4-F1
#
_entry.id   AF-A0A5S3PFR4-F1
#
_cell.length_a   1.000
_cell.length_b   1.000
_cell.length_c   1.000
_cell.angle_alpha   90.00
_cell.angle_beta   90.00
_cell.angle_gamma   90.00
#
_symmetry.space_group_name_H-M   'P 1'
#
loop_
_entity.id
_entity.type
_entity.pdbx_description
1 polymer ?
#
loop_
_entity_poly.entity_id
_entity_poly.type
_entity_poly.pdbx_seq_one_letter_code
_entity_poly.pdbx_strand_id
1 'polypeptide(L)'
;MITSRSMFDDYCTSEGFDRSPLKKLDPADLAFFRQSLDFDEAGGLSRIYFGDLDQKCGCSEAELAQVAALFGIDEKRFKRTYHHFGDGQGNCLRRDFWWCPY
;
A
#
# COMPACT_ATOMS: atom_id res chain seq x y z
N MET A 1 13.45 2.88 -3.72
CA MET A 1 12.69 1.68 -3.27
C MET A 1 12.81 1.61 -1.76
N ILE A 2 11.69 1.53 -1.05
CA ILE A 2 11.58 1.46 0.40
C ILE A 2 11.61 -0.02 0.80
N THR A 3 12.58 -0.41 1.62
CA THR A 3 12.80 -1.81 2.04
C THR A 3 12.77 -1.99 3.56
N SER A 4 12.48 -0.91 4.30
CA SER A 4 12.35 -0.96 5.76
C SER A 4 11.42 0.14 6.27
N ARG A 5 10.95 -0.01 7.50
CA ARG A 5 10.13 1.01 8.18
C ARG A 5 10.90 2.32 8.39
N SER A 6 12.19 2.26 8.69
CA SER A 6 13.03 3.47 8.83
C SER A 6 13.08 4.26 7.51
N MET A 7 13.24 3.57 6.38
CA MET A 7 13.23 4.24 5.08
C MET A 7 11.86 4.82 4.71
N PHE A 8 10.78 4.20 5.18
CA PHE A 8 9.44 4.76 5.05
C PHE A 8 9.28 6.04 5.87
N ASP A 9 9.80 6.05 7.10
CA ASP A 9 9.79 7.23 7.97
C ASP A 9 10.58 8.37 7.34
N ASP A 10 11.78 8.09 6.81
CA ASP A 10 12.58 9.06 6.05
C ASP A 10 11.80 9.58 4.82
N TYR A 11 11.13 8.69 4.07
CA TYR A 11 10.30 9.06 2.94
C TYR A 11 9.17 10.02 3.32
N CYS A 12 8.48 9.77 4.44
CA CYS A 12 7.40 10.64 4.95
C CYS A 12 7.86 12.07 5.28
N THR A 13 9.17 12.29 5.47
CA THR A 13 9.76 13.62 5.67
C THR A 13 10.30 14.27 4.39
N SER A 14 10.29 13.54 3.28
CA SER A 14 10.83 13.99 2.00
C SER A 14 9.81 14.75 1.15
N GLU A 15 10.29 15.58 0.22
CA GLU A 15 9.42 16.24 -0.79
C GLU A 15 8.64 15.24 -1.67
N GLY A 16 9.14 14.00 -1.78
CA GLY A 16 8.48 12.92 -2.50
C GLY A 16 7.17 12.47 -1.85
N PHE A 17 7.02 12.70 -0.54
CA PHE A 17 5.79 12.37 0.18
C PHE A 17 4.66 13.36 -0.12
N ASP A 18 4.95 14.66 -0.27
CA ASP A 18 3.90 15.66 -0.52
C ASP A 18 3.23 15.50 -1.89
N ARG A 19 3.89 14.80 -2.83
CA ARG A 19 3.34 14.44 -4.14
C ARG A 19 2.77 13.02 -4.19
N SER A 20 2.83 12.30 -3.08
CA SER A 20 2.40 10.91 -2.97
C SER A 20 0.90 10.83 -2.72
N PRO A 21 0.22 9.78 -3.23
CA PRO A 21 -1.14 9.46 -2.79
C PRO A 21 -1.24 9.23 -1.27
N LEU A 22 -0.14 8.83 -0.61
CA LEU A 22 -0.07 8.69 0.84
C LEU A 22 -0.31 10.00 1.61
N LYS A 23 -0.12 11.16 0.99
CA LYS A 23 -0.40 12.47 1.60
C LYS A 23 -1.89 12.71 1.85
N LYS A 24 -2.76 11.99 1.15
CA LYS A 24 -4.21 12.06 1.34
C LYS A 24 -4.68 11.40 2.64
N LEU A 25 -3.85 10.53 3.23
CA LEU A 25 -4.15 9.91 4.52
C LEU A 25 -3.96 10.95 5.63
N ASP A 26 -4.88 10.95 6.59
CA ASP A 26 -4.66 11.70 7.81
C ASP A 26 -3.51 11.08 8.65
N PRO A 27 -2.98 11.77 9.66
CA PRO A 27 -1.87 11.24 10.45
C PRO A 27 -2.15 9.90 11.14
N ALA A 28 -3.41 9.61 11.50
CA ALA A 28 -3.77 8.35 12.17
C ALA A 28 -3.81 7.19 11.17
N ASP A 29 -4.41 7.40 10.01
CA ASP A 29 -4.47 6.43 8.92
C ASP A 29 -3.07 6.18 8.33
N LEU A 30 -2.22 7.21 8.25
CA LEU A 30 -0.82 7.06 7.85
C LEU A 30 -0.02 6.23 8.86
N ALA A 31 -0.26 6.44 10.16
CA ALA A 31 0.36 5.63 11.22
C ALA A 31 -0.10 4.16 11.15
N PHE A 32 -1.39 3.92 10.87
CA PHE A 32 -1.91 2.58 10.65
C PHE A 32 -1.29 1.92 9.41
N PHE A 33 -1.24 2.65 8.29
CA PHE A 33 -0.57 2.20 7.06
C PHE A 33 0.87 1.79 7.37
N ARG A 34 1.63 2.64 8.06
CA ARG A 34 3.00 2.33 8.49
C ARG A 34 3.10 1.03 9.31
N GLN A 35 2.18 0.82 10.25
CA GLN A 35 2.17 -0.39 11.08
C GLN A 35 1.84 -1.65 10.27
N SER A 36 1.02 -1.51 9.23
CA SER A 36 0.65 -2.61 8.33
C SER A 36 1.76 -3.03 7.37
N LEU A 37 2.83 -2.23 7.24
CA LEU A 37 4.00 -2.59 6.44
C LEU A 37 4.76 -3.74 7.12
N ASP A 38 4.82 -4.86 6.41
CA ASP A 38 5.59 -6.04 6.78
C ASP A 38 6.69 -6.27 5.75
N PHE A 39 7.93 -6.30 6.22
CA PHE A 39 9.11 -6.50 5.40
C PHE A 39 9.73 -7.85 5.75
N ASP A 40 10.10 -8.63 4.74
CA ASP A 40 10.83 -9.88 4.91
C ASP A 40 12.32 -9.65 5.21
N GLU A 41 13.03 -10.72 5.57
CA GLU A 41 14.47 -10.67 5.90
C GLU A 41 15.35 -10.25 4.71
N ALA A 42 14.84 -10.33 3.48
CA ALA A 42 15.51 -9.87 2.26
C ALA A 42 15.21 -8.40 1.91
N GLY A 43 14.40 -7.70 2.73
CA GLY A 43 13.99 -6.32 2.50
C GLY A 43 12.86 -6.16 1.47
N GLY A 44 12.23 -7.26 1.07
CA GLY A 44 11.01 -7.26 0.26
C GLY A 44 9.78 -6.98 1.10
N LEU A 45 8.75 -6.36 0.51
CA LEU A 45 7.47 -6.16 1.19
C LEU A 45 6.61 -7.43 1.10
N SER A 46 6.34 -8.06 2.23
CA SER A 46 5.50 -9.26 2.35
C SER A 46 4.02 -8.90 2.49
N ARG A 47 3.71 -7.79 3.16
CA ARG A 47 2.32 -7.30 3.35
C ARG A 47 2.22 -5.78 3.32
N ILE A 48 1.13 -5.31 2.71
CA ILE A 48 0.75 -3.89 2.63
C ILE A 48 -0.78 -3.76 2.63
N TYR A 49 -1.29 -2.68 3.21
CA TYR A 49 -2.71 -2.36 3.24
C TYR A 49 -3.02 -1.13 2.38
N PHE A 50 -3.94 -1.27 1.43
CA PHE A 50 -4.40 -0.17 0.56
C PHE A 50 -5.84 0.28 0.85
N GLY A 51 -6.52 -0.32 1.82
CA GLY A 51 -7.96 -0.13 2.01
C GLY A 51 -8.36 1.33 2.29
N ASP A 52 -7.65 2.03 3.17
CA ASP A 52 -7.93 3.45 3.46
C ASP A 52 -7.63 4.36 2.26
N LEU A 53 -6.57 4.06 1.50
CA LEU A 53 -6.24 4.82 0.29
C LEU A 53 -7.34 4.72 -0.77
N ASP A 54 -7.95 3.55 -0.90
CA ASP A 54 -9.03 3.33 -1.86
C ASP A 54 -10.39 3.81 -1.33
N GLN A 55 -10.79 3.40 -0.12
CA GLN A 55 -12.14 3.65 0.40
C GLN A 55 -12.33 5.04 1.00
N LYS A 56 -11.31 5.57 1.68
CA LYS A 56 -11.39 6.91 2.30
C LYS A 56 -10.84 8.00 1.39
N CYS A 57 -9.70 7.75 0.75
CA CYS A 57 -9.05 8.75 -0.09
C CYS A 57 -9.48 8.72 -1.57
N GLY A 58 -10.23 7.68 -1.99
CA GLY A 58 -10.70 7.55 -3.37
C GLY A 58 -9.55 7.43 -4.39
N CYS A 59 -8.41 6.85 -4.00
CA CYS A 59 -7.27 6.69 -4.89
C CYS A 59 -7.62 5.75 -6.06
N SER A 60 -7.31 6.20 -7.27
CA SER A 60 -7.40 5.39 -8.48
C SER A 60 -6.39 4.23 -8.46
N GLU A 61 -6.61 3.21 -9.29
CA GLU A 61 -5.65 2.09 -9.46
C GLU A 61 -4.24 2.58 -9.83
N ALA A 62 -4.13 3.65 -10.61
CA ALA A 62 -2.86 4.25 -10.99
C ALA A 62 -2.13 4.88 -9.79
N GLU A 63 -2.86 5.49 -8.86
CA GLU A 63 -2.30 6.04 -7.63
C GLU A 63 -1.89 4.93 -6.66
N LEU A 64 -2.70 3.88 -6.54
CA LEU A 64 -2.33 2.70 -5.74
C LEU A 64 -1.07 2.01 -6.30
N ALA A 65 -0.94 1.93 -7.63
CA ALA A 65 0.26 1.41 -8.28
C ALA A 65 1.49 2.32 -8.04
N GLN A 66 1.33 3.65 -7.97
CA GLN A 66 2.42 4.55 -7.59
C GLN A 66 2.90 4.27 -6.17
N VAL A 67 1.98 4.05 -5.22
CA VAL A 67 2.34 3.68 -3.84
C VAL A 67 3.05 2.33 -3.81
N ALA A 68 2.54 1.34 -4.54
CA ALA A 68 3.18 0.01 -4.64
C ALA A 68 4.62 0.09 -5.22
N ALA A 69 4.83 0.96 -6.21
CA ALA A 69 6.14 1.17 -6.82
C ALA A 69 7.17 1.76 -5.83
N LEU A 70 6.74 2.50 -4.80
CA LEU A 70 7.65 2.97 -3.74
C LEU A 70 8.36 1.80 -3.06
N PHE A 71 7.67 0.66 -2.92
CA PHE A 71 8.16 -0.57 -2.32
C PHE A 71 8.74 -1.57 -3.33
N GLY A 72 8.94 -1.15 -4.59
CA GLY A 72 9.51 -2.02 -5.62
C GLY A 72 8.54 -3.10 -6.12
N ILE A 73 7.24 -2.93 -5.88
CA ILE A 73 6.21 -3.80 -6.43
C ILE A 73 5.90 -3.30 -7.83
N ASP A 74 6.33 -4.06 -8.85
CA ASP A 74 6.02 -3.74 -10.25
C ASP A 74 4.51 -3.85 -10.52
N GLU A 75 4.00 -3.18 -11.55
CA GLU A 75 2.56 -3.14 -11.86
C GLU A 75 1.96 -4.54 -12.06
N LYS A 76 2.71 -5.49 -12.66
CA LYS A 76 2.20 -6.86 -12.86
C LYS A 76 2.10 -7.60 -11.54
N ARG A 77 3.08 -7.43 -10.64
CA ARG A 77 3.06 -7.95 -9.28
C ARG A 77 1.97 -7.27 -8.46
N PHE A 78 1.84 -5.94 -8.54
CA PHE A 78 0.79 -5.18 -7.88
C PHE A 78 -0.58 -5.70 -8.29
N LYS A 79 -0.88 -5.81 -9.60
CA LYS A 79 -2.13 -6.40 -10.05
C LYS A 79 -2.33 -7.77 -9.42
N ARG A 80 -1.37 -8.71 -9.58
CA ARG A 80 -1.43 -10.06 -8.97
C ARG A 80 -1.64 -10.07 -7.45
N THR A 81 -1.02 -9.16 -6.68
CA THR A 81 -1.02 -9.21 -5.21
C THR A 81 -2.11 -8.34 -4.58
N TYR A 82 -2.50 -7.24 -5.23
CA TYR A 82 -3.69 -6.47 -4.87
C TYR A 82 -4.96 -7.34 -4.96
N HIS A 83 -4.97 -8.38 -5.82
CA HIS A 83 -6.03 -9.40 -5.86
C HIS A 83 -6.06 -10.30 -4.60
N HIS A 84 -5.06 -10.21 -3.71
CA HIS A 84 -4.90 -11.03 -2.50
C HIS A 84 -4.81 -10.22 -1.20
N PHE A 85 -4.67 -8.89 -1.25
CA PHE A 85 -4.53 -8.07 -0.04
C PHE A 85 -5.90 -7.62 0.50
N GLY A 86 -6.28 -8.23 1.62
CA GLY A 86 -7.51 -7.93 2.35
C GLY A 86 -7.50 -6.58 3.09
N ASP A 87 -8.63 -6.28 3.70
CA ASP A 87 -8.97 -5.08 4.49
C ASP A 87 -8.09 -4.80 5.74
N GLY A 88 -6.90 -5.39 5.84
CA GLY A 88 -6.06 -5.33 7.04
C GLY A 88 -6.47 -6.32 8.13
N GLN A 89 -7.67 -6.92 8.04
CA GLN A 89 -8.16 -7.98 8.93
C GLN A 89 -8.10 -9.38 8.29
N GLY A 90 -7.57 -9.48 7.07
CA GLY A 90 -7.49 -10.73 6.31
C GLY A 90 -8.79 -11.11 5.58
N ASN A 91 -9.79 -10.22 5.57
CA ASN A 91 -11.02 -10.46 4.83
C ASN A 91 -10.87 -9.98 3.38
N CYS A 92 -11.24 -10.83 2.42
CA CYS A 92 -11.38 -10.44 1.02
C CYS A 92 -12.63 -9.55 0.88
N LEU A 93 -12.43 -8.27 0.58
CA LEU A 93 -13.55 -7.38 0.24
C LEU A 93 -13.95 -7.61 -1.22
N ARG A 94 -15.23 -7.90 -1.44
CA ARG A 94 -15.82 -8.02 -2.78
C ARG A 94 -15.68 -6.70 -3.54
N ARG A 95 -15.10 -6.76 -4.76
CA ARG A 95 -15.03 -5.65 -5.71
C ARG A 95 -15.58 -6.09 -7.06
N ASP A 96 -16.36 -5.23 -7.71
CA ASP A 96 -17.25 -5.59 -8.83
C ASP A 96 -16.56 -6.07 -10.13
N PHE A 97 -15.22 -6.04 -10.20
CA PHE A 97 -14.45 -6.57 -11.34
C PHE A 97 -13.46 -7.69 -10.96
N TRP A 98 -13.54 -8.24 -9.73
CA TRP A 98 -12.45 -9.00 -9.14
C TRP A 98 -12.92 -10.34 -8.56
N TRP A 99 -12.40 -11.44 -9.13
CA TRP A 99 -12.66 -12.81 -8.72
C TRP A 99 -11.64 -13.23 -7.65
N CYS A 100 -12.13 -13.62 -6.48
CA CYS A 100 -11.37 -14.28 -5.43
C CYS A 100 -11.38 -15.79 -5.72
N PRO A 101 -10.24 -16.47 -5.93
CA PRO A 101 -10.22 -17.93 -5.86
C PRO A 101 -10.20 -18.31 -4.38
N TYR A 102 -11.35 -18.19 -3.72
CA TYR A 102 -11.96 -19.03 -2.67
C TYR A 102 -13.23 -18.32 -2.19
#